data_AF-R7LRC7-F1
#
_entry.id   AF-R7LRC7-F1
#
_cell.length_a   1.000
_cell.length_b   1.000
_cell.length_c   1.000
_cell.angle_alpha   90.00
_cell.angle_beta   90.00
_cell.angle_gamma   90.00
#
_symmetry.space_group_name_H-M   'P 1'
#
loop_
_entity.id
_entity.type
_entity.pdbx_description
1 polymer ?
#
loop_
_entity_poly.entity_id
_entity_poly.type
_entity_poly.pdbx_seq_one_letter_code
_entity_poly.pdbx_strand_id
1 'polypeptide(L)'
;MKKKIFIIFVIILINILICNFNVVKADSGLTSVITGGDDFINAGKGDNTTSIDYGKLQNTSNEIYNILLTCAVIVAVIISAILGIKFMLGSMEEKAQIKEALIPFVIGCIVAFGAFGIWKIFITIGNNLLV
;
A
#
# COMPACT_ATOMS: atom_id res chain seq x y z
N MET A 1 -11.70 -18.50 -23.88
CA MET A 1 -10.89 -17.26 -23.86
C MET A 1 -11.73 -15.98 -23.79
N LYS A 2 -12.67 -15.73 -24.73
CA LYS A 2 -13.47 -14.49 -24.78
C LYS A 2 -14.22 -14.17 -23.47
N LYS A 3 -14.85 -15.17 -22.82
CA LYS A 3 -15.51 -15.01 -21.51
C LYS A 3 -14.55 -14.64 -20.36
N LYS A 4 -13.34 -15.21 -20.33
CA LYS A 4 -12.33 -14.89 -19.29
C LYS A 4 -11.74 -13.48 -19.48
N ILE A 5 -11.51 -13.08 -20.75
CA ILE A 5 -11.09 -11.71 -21.10
C ILE A 5 -12.16 -10.69 -20.70
N PHE A 6 -13.43 -11.03 -20.92
CA PHE A 6 -14.56 -10.16 -20.57
C PHE A 6 -14.69 -9.98 -19.05
N ILE A 7 -14.51 -11.04 -18.27
CA ILE A 7 -14.53 -10.97 -16.79
C ILE A 7 -13.38 -10.10 -16.26
N ILE A 8 -12.17 -10.21 -16.80
CA ILE A 8 -11.03 -9.38 -16.41
C ILE A 8 -11.29 -7.90 -16.72
N PHE A 9 -11.87 -7.62 -17.90
CA PHE A 9 -12.23 -6.27 -18.30
C PHE A 9 -13.28 -5.65 -17.37
N VAL A 10 -14.30 -6.43 -16.96
CA VAL A 10 -15.34 -5.98 -16.02
C VAL A 10 -14.75 -5.68 -14.62
N ILE A 11 -13.79 -6.48 -14.15
CA ILE A 11 -13.12 -6.25 -12.85
C ILE A 11 -12.29 -4.96 -12.87
N ILE A 12 -11.60 -4.66 -13.97
CA ILE A 12 -10.82 -3.41 -14.13
C ILE A 12 -11.76 -2.20 -14.11
N LEU A 13 -12.91 -2.29 -14.79
CA LEU A 13 -13.91 -1.23 -14.85
C LEU A 13 -14.53 -0.94 -13.48
N ILE A 14 -14.77 -1.98 -12.68
CA ILE A 14 -15.33 -1.85 -11.33
C ILE A 14 -14.33 -1.19 -10.36
N ASN A 15 -13.03 -1.47 -10.50
CA ASN A 15 -12.00 -0.83 -9.68
C ASN A 15 -11.90 0.67 -9.97
N ILE A 16 -11.99 1.08 -11.25
CA ILE A 16 -11.99 2.50 -11.64
C ILE A 16 -13.21 3.25 -11.08
N LEU A 17 -14.38 2.60 -11.00
CA LEU A 17 -15.58 3.19 -10.40
C LEU A 17 -15.44 3.37 -8.88
N ILE A 18 -14.84 2.41 -8.17
CA ILE A 18 -14.73 2.42 -6.70
C ILE A 18 -13.62 3.37 -6.21
N CYS A 19 -12.61 3.67 -7.04
CA CYS A 19 -11.51 4.58 -6.69
C CYS A 19 -11.89 6.07 -6.65
N ASN A 20 -13.10 6.47 -7.08
CA ASN A 20 -13.53 7.87 -7.09
C ASN A 20 -14.44 8.21 -5.90
N PHE A 21 -13.91 8.08 -4.68
CA PHE A 21 -14.46 8.80 -3.54
C PHE A 21 -13.44 9.82 -3.06
N ASN A 22 -13.27 10.88 -3.83
CA ASN A 22 -12.78 12.12 -3.27
C ASN A 22 -13.94 12.70 -2.45
N VAL A 23 -14.08 12.24 -1.19
CA VAL A 23 -14.76 13.03 -0.19
C VAL A 23 -13.84 14.22 0.02
N VAL A 24 -14.05 15.27 -0.77
CA VAL A 24 -13.48 16.58 -0.47
C VAL A 24 -13.99 16.94 0.91
N LYS A 25 -13.10 16.83 1.89
CA LYS A 25 -13.31 17.33 3.24
C LYS A 25 -13.30 18.86 3.18
N ALA A 26 -14.32 19.44 2.56
CA ALA A 26 -14.70 20.81 2.87
C ALA A 26 -15.48 20.72 4.18
N ASP A 27 -14.75 20.62 5.28
CA ASP A 27 -15.32 20.77 6.61
C ASP A 27 -15.99 22.15 6.67
N SER A 28 -17.32 22.19 6.75
CA SER A 28 -18.10 23.28 7.34
C SER A 28 -18.13 24.69 6.67
N GLY A 29 -18.73 24.81 5.49
CA GLY A 29 -19.32 26.11 5.02
C GLY A 29 -18.36 27.28 4.73
N LEU A 30 -18.93 28.46 4.45
CA LEU A 30 -18.18 29.69 4.08
C LEU A 30 -17.14 30.11 5.14
N THR A 31 -17.42 29.84 6.41
CA THR A 31 -16.53 30.16 7.54
C THR A 31 -15.20 29.40 7.44
N SER A 32 -15.22 28.12 7.07
CA SER A 32 -14.00 27.34 6.89
C SER A 32 -13.17 27.76 5.68
N VAL A 33 -13.81 28.30 4.64
CA VAL A 33 -13.11 28.89 3.49
C VAL A 33 -12.39 30.18 3.90
N ILE A 34 -13.04 31.00 4.73
CA ILE A 34 -12.44 32.23 5.26
C ILE A 34 -11.31 31.90 6.25
N THR A 35 -11.54 30.98 7.19
CA THR A 35 -10.49 30.51 8.13
C THR A 35 -9.33 29.86 7.39
N GLY A 36 -9.59 29.01 6.39
CA GLY A 36 -8.54 28.44 5.54
C GLY A 36 -7.76 29.50 4.74
N GLY A 37 -8.40 30.59 4.35
CA GLY A 37 -7.77 31.74 3.70
C GLY A 37 -6.87 32.55 4.64
N ASP A 38 -7.34 32.78 5.87
CA ASP A 38 -6.54 33.46 6.91
C ASP A 38 -5.34 32.61 7.33
N ASP A 39 -5.54 31.29 7.50
CA ASP A 39 -4.46 30.34 7.78
C ASP A 39 -3.43 30.32 6.65
N PHE A 40 -3.87 30.37 5.38
CA PHE A 40 -2.97 30.45 4.23
C PHE A 40 -2.16 31.75 4.20
N ILE A 41 -2.80 32.89 4.45
CA ILE A 41 -2.12 34.20 4.50
C ILE A 41 -1.14 34.26 5.67
N ASN A 42 -1.51 33.72 6.84
CA ASN A 42 -0.64 33.70 8.02
C ASN A 42 0.54 32.73 7.83
N ALA A 43 0.30 31.57 7.20
CA ALA A 43 1.35 30.64 6.81
C ALA A 43 2.33 31.24 5.79
N GLY A 44 1.87 32.16 4.93
CA GLY A 44 2.70 32.92 4.01
C GLY A 44 3.44 34.12 4.63
N LYS A 45 3.09 34.55 5.85
CA LYS A 45 3.69 35.69 6.55
C LYS A 45 4.76 35.31 7.57
N GLY A 46 4.83 34.04 7.98
CA GLY A 46 5.87 33.55 8.88
C GLY A 46 7.12 33.13 8.11
N ASP A 47 8.24 33.81 8.35
CA ASP A 47 9.56 33.34 7.93
C ASP A 47 9.83 31.95 8.58
N ASN A 48 9.71 30.90 7.76
CA ASN A 48 9.96 29.47 8.04
C ASN A 48 8.86 28.71 8.79
N THR A 49 7.86 28.12 8.12
CA THR A 49 7.28 26.80 8.51
C THR A 49 6.20 26.20 7.58
N THR A 50 5.98 26.70 6.36
CA THR A 50 5.23 25.91 5.33
C THR A 50 6.10 24.86 4.63
N SER A 51 7.28 24.58 5.15
CA SER A 51 8.12 23.48 4.70
C SER A 51 7.49 22.17 5.18
N ILE A 52 7.24 21.23 4.27
CA ILE A 52 6.90 19.85 4.64
C ILE A 52 7.94 19.37 5.67
N ASP A 53 7.50 18.99 6.86
CA ASP A 53 8.38 18.43 7.90
C ASP A 53 8.77 17.01 7.47
N TYR A 54 9.78 16.93 6.61
CA TYR A 54 10.28 15.69 6.01
C TYR A 54 10.71 14.67 7.08
N GLY A 55 11.17 15.14 8.25
CA GLY A 55 11.49 14.30 9.39
C GLY A 55 10.27 13.59 9.96
N LYS A 56 9.17 14.31 10.23
CA LYS A 56 7.91 13.71 10.67
C LYS A 56 7.27 12.82 9.61
N LEU A 57 7.36 13.20 8.34
CA LEU A 57 6.86 12.40 7.23
C LEU A 57 7.62 11.07 7.13
N GLN A 58 8.94 11.10 7.28
CA GLN A 58 9.78 9.90 7.25
C GLN A 58 9.55 9.02 8.48
N ASN A 59 9.44 9.58 9.69
CA ASN A 59 9.13 8.81 10.89
C ASN A 59 7.78 8.09 10.76
N THR A 60 6.73 8.83 10.40
CA THR A 60 5.39 8.24 10.20
C THR A 60 5.41 7.18 9.12
N SER A 61 6.10 7.44 8.00
CA SER A 61 6.19 6.47 6.91
C SER A 61 6.98 5.21 7.31
N ASN A 62 8.07 5.36 8.06
CA ASN A 62 8.86 4.24 8.58
C ASN A 62 8.07 3.41 9.58
N GLU A 63 7.29 4.05 10.45
CA GLU A 63 6.46 3.38 11.44
C GLU A 63 5.36 2.54 10.77
N ILE A 64 4.62 3.13 9.83
CA ILE A 64 3.61 2.42 9.04
C ILE A 64 4.26 1.29 8.23
N TYR A 65 5.40 1.56 7.58
CA TYR A 65 6.14 0.57 6.80
C TYR A 65 6.54 -0.64 7.66
N ASN A 66 7.13 -0.41 8.83
CA ASN A 66 7.61 -1.47 9.69
C ASN A 66 6.46 -2.32 10.24
N ILE A 67 5.33 -1.71 10.63
CA ILE A 67 4.15 -2.44 11.10
C ILE A 67 3.56 -3.30 9.99
N LEU A 68 3.32 -2.73 8.80
CA LEU A 68 2.74 -3.49 7.69
C LEU A 68 3.66 -4.61 7.21
N LEU A 69 4.97 -4.33 7.09
CA LEU A 69 5.95 -5.32 6.68
C LEU A 69 6.05 -6.46 7.70
N THR A 70 6.09 -6.14 8.99
CA THR A 70 6.14 -7.17 10.06
C THR A 70 4.91 -8.07 9.99
N CYS A 71 3.71 -7.50 9.86
CA CYS A 71 2.48 -8.27 9.68
C CYS A 71 2.52 -9.15 8.43
N ALA A 72 2.99 -8.61 7.29
CA ALA A 72 3.12 -9.36 6.04
C ALA A 72 4.10 -10.54 6.15
N VAL A 73 5.24 -10.35 6.84
CA VAL A 73 6.22 -11.41 7.11
C VAL A 73 5.61 -12.51 7.96
N ILE A 74 4.93 -12.16 9.06
CA ILE A 74 4.32 -13.16 9.95
C ILE A 74 3.31 -14.03 9.17
N VAL A 75 2.43 -13.40 8.38
CA VAL A 75 1.44 -14.13 7.57
C VAL A 75 2.12 -15.01 6.52
N ALA A 76 3.14 -14.50 5.84
CA ALA A 76 3.90 -15.27 4.85
C ALA A 76 4.57 -16.50 5.47
N VAL A 77 5.18 -16.35 6.65
CA VAL A 77 5.82 -17.47 7.38
C VAL A 77 4.79 -18.52 7.75
N ILE A 78 3.64 -18.14 8.32
CA ILE A 78 2.59 -19.09 8.72
C ILE A 78 2.06 -19.86 7.51
N ILE A 79 1.71 -19.17 6.43
CA ILE A 79 1.17 -19.82 5.23
C ILE A 79 2.23 -20.71 4.58
N SER A 80 3.48 -20.27 4.49
CA SER A 80 4.58 -21.07 3.93
C SER A 80 4.83 -22.35 4.74
N ALA A 81 4.72 -22.28 6.07
CA ALA A 81 4.87 -23.44 6.94
C ALA A 81 3.73 -24.45 6.74
N ILE A 82 2.47 -23.99 6.70
CA ILE A 82 1.31 -24.86 6.46
C ILE A 82 1.44 -25.54 5.08
N LEU A 83 1.82 -24.78 4.07
CA LEU A 83 1.94 -25.27 2.70
C LEU A 83 3.12 -26.25 2.55
N GLY A 84 4.24 -25.98 3.22
CA GLY A 84 5.41 -26.86 3.27
C GLY A 84 5.14 -28.18 3.98
N ILE A 85 4.48 -28.15 5.14
CA ILE A 85 4.12 -29.38 5.89
C ILE A 85 3.14 -30.23 5.06
N LYS A 86 2.10 -29.61 4.49
CA LYS A 86 1.15 -30.35 3.64
C LYS A 86 1.82 -30.90 2.36
N PHE A 87 2.83 -30.23 1.81
CA PHE A 87 3.61 -30.77 0.69
C PHE A 87 4.44 -32.00 1.09
N MET A 88 4.98 -32.03 2.31
CA MET A 88 5.75 -33.17 2.81
C MET A 88 4.85 -34.37 3.13
N LEU A 89 3.74 -34.15 3.84
CA LEU A 89 2.86 -35.20 4.36
C LEU A 89 1.70 -35.60 3.43
N GLY A 90 1.37 -34.80 2.41
CA GLY A 90 0.21 -35.04 1.56
C GLY A 90 0.33 -36.26 0.65
N SER A 91 -0.82 -36.78 0.21
CA SER A 91 -0.87 -37.81 -0.84
C SER A 91 -0.41 -37.29 -2.21
N MET A 92 -0.24 -38.16 -3.21
CA MET A 92 0.21 -37.75 -4.56
C MET A 92 -0.68 -36.66 -5.18
N GLU A 93 -1.99 -36.74 -4.94
CA GLU A 93 -2.99 -35.76 -5.37
C GLU A 93 -2.80 -34.41 -4.64
N GLU A 94 -2.59 -34.46 -3.32
CA GLU A 94 -2.43 -33.27 -2.48
C GLU A 94 -1.11 -32.54 -2.75
N LYS A 95 -0.05 -33.26 -3.12
CA LYS A 95 1.23 -32.65 -3.52
C LYS A 95 1.10 -31.88 -4.83
N ALA A 96 0.27 -32.35 -5.77
CA ALA A 96 0.04 -31.69 -7.05
C ALA A 96 -0.71 -30.36 -6.87
N GLN A 97 -1.83 -30.36 -6.15
CA GLN A 97 -2.61 -29.14 -5.87
C GLN A 97 -1.80 -28.09 -5.09
N ILE A 98 -0.94 -28.53 -4.16
CA ILE A 98 -0.12 -27.59 -3.38
C ILE A 98 0.97 -26.98 -4.23
N LYS A 99 1.58 -27.75 -5.12
CA LYS A 99 2.56 -27.21 -6.07
C LYS A 99 1.93 -26.19 -7.01
N GLU A 100 0.69 -26.40 -7.44
CA GLU A 100 -0.07 -25.42 -8.23
C GLU A 100 -0.40 -24.16 -7.44
N ALA A 101 -0.76 -24.28 -6.16
CA ALA A 101 -1.03 -23.14 -5.27
C ALA A 101 0.23 -22.40 -4.80
N LEU A 102 1.38 -23.07 -4.79
CA LEU A 102 2.67 -22.49 -4.37
C LEU A 102 3.14 -21.42 -5.35
N ILE A 103 2.92 -21.61 -6.65
CA ILE A 103 3.31 -20.65 -7.69
C ILE A 103 2.67 -19.27 -7.47
N PRO A 104 1.34 -19.12 -7.38
CA PRO A 104 0.72 -17.83 -7.12
C PRO A 104 1.04 -17.28 -5.72
N PHE A 105 1.27 -18.14 -4.72
CA PHE A 105 1.70 -17.70 -3.39
C PHE A 105 3.08 -17.02 -3.44
N VAL A 106 4.08 -17.65 -4.08
CA VAL A 106 5.42 -17.08 -4.22
C VAL A 106 5.40 -15.78 -5.03
N ILE A 107 4.63 -15.74 -6.11
CA ILE A 107 4.44 -14.51 -6.89
C ILE A 107 3.80 -13.41 -6.04
N GLY A 108 2.78 -13.74 -5.24
CA GLY A 108 2.14 -12.82 -4.31
C GLY A 108 3.11 -12.27 -3.26
N CYS A 109 3.97 -13.11 -2.69
CA CYS A 109 5.03 -12.68 -1.78
C CYS A 109 6.00 -11.71 -2.48
N ILE A 110 6.47 -12.04 -3.69
CA ILE A 110 7.39 -11.17 -4.45
C ILE A 110 6.75 -9.80 -4.73
N VAL A 111 5.47 -9.77 -5.12
CA VAL A 111 4.75 -8.52 -5.39
C VAL A 111 4.56 -7.71 -4.11
N ALA A 112 4.17 -8.34 -3.01
CA ALA A 112 3.99 -7.66 -1.73
C ALA A 112 5.31 -7.08 -1.21
N PHE A 113 6.35 -7.90 -1.11
CA PHE A 113 7.68 -7.45 -0.65
C PHE A 113 8.32 -6.47 -1.63
N GLY A 114 8.09 -6.61 -2.93
CA GLY A 114 8.53 -5.68 -3.96
C GLY A 114 7.88 -4.30 -3.80
N ALA A 115 6.56 -4.25 -3.59
CA ALA A 115 5.84 -3.00 -3.37
C ALA A 115 6.32 -2.28 -2.10
N PHE A 116 6.50 -3.01 -1.00
CA PHE A 116 7.10 -2.47 0.23
C PHE A 116 8.54 -1.97 -0.03
N GLY A 117 9.38 -2.76 -0.70
CA GLY A 117 10.75 -2.35 -1.04
C GLY A 117 10.81 -1.05 -1.84
N ILE A 118 9.98 -0.94 -2.88
CA ILE A 118 9.88 0.27 -3.72
C ILE A 118 9.44 1.46 -2.88
N TRP A 119 8.41 1.32 -2.04
CA TRP A 119 7.93 2.41 -1.19
C TRP A 119 9.04 2.98 -0.29
N LYS A 120 9.83 2.11 0.35
CA LYS A 120 10.96 2.52 1.20
C LYS A 120 12.03 3.28 0.42
N ILE A 121 12.35 2.81 -0.79
CA ILE A 121 13.32 3.47 -1.68
C ILE A 121 12.85 4.87 -2.05
N PHE A 122 11.57 5.05 -2.41
CA PHE A 122 11.02 6.36 -2.75
C PHE A 122 11.09 7.36 -1.59
N ILE A 123 10.76 6.93 -0.36
CA ILE A 123 10.87 7.81 0.82
C ILE A 123 12.34 8.19 1.11
N THR A 124 13.26 7.23 0.95
CA THR A 124 14.69 7.44 1.20
C THR A 124 15.28 8.43 0.18
N ILE A 125 14.96 8.25 -1.10
CA ILE A 125 15.41 9.16 -2.17
C ILE A 125 14.76 10.53 -2.02
N GLY A 126 13.44 10.60 -1.80
CA GLY A 126 12.73 11.86 -1.62
C GLY A 126 13.28 12.68 -0.46
N ASN A 127 13.63 12.03 0.66
CA ASN A 127 14.25 12.71 1.79
C ASN A 127 15.68 13.20 1.50
N ASN A 128 16.48 12.43 0.76
CA ASN A 128 17.84 12.84 0.40
C ASN A 128 17.91 13.91 -0.71
N LEU A 129 16.83 14.08 -1.48
CA LEU A 129 16.77 15.06 -2.58
C LEU A 129 16.15 16.41 -2.16
N LEU A 130 15.39 16.43 -1.06
CA LEU A 130 14.64 17.59 -0.57
C LEU A 130 15.25 18.23 0.69
N VAL A 131 16.32 17.63 1.23
CA VAL A 131 17.25 18.20 2.22
C VAL A 131 18.51 18.66 1.50
#